data_AF-A0A1B6CPN1-F1
#
_entry.id   AF-A0A1B6CPN1-F1
#
_cell.length_a   1.000
_cell.length_b   1.000
_cell.length_c   1.000
_cell.angle_alpha   90.00
_cell.angle_beta   90.00
_cell.angle_gamma   90.00
#
_symmetry.space_group_name_H-M   'P 1'
#
loop_
_entity.id
_entity.type
_entity.pdbx_description
1 polymer ?
#
loop_
_entity_poly.entity_id
_entity_poly.type
_entity_poly.pdbx_seq_one_letter_code
_entity_poly.pdbx_strand_id
1 'polypeptide(L)'
;MWNFNFILCLFFISVSVSYYVPHRFPTGYITKYMLSLHDTIVSEINFKRPTNLHNFTCHINEFNNYVRNLISSYYDDVFVQYRLEANDIAELIRKPKWISYKDFSALRDKYEWNEYDMKGVNRAVEKTESLWGRFQNLKAKNISHNFSTEEFYPG
;
A
#
# COMPACT_ATOMS: atom_id res chain seq x y z
N MET A 1 2.23 13.64 24.75
CA MET A 1 3.57 13.01 24.60
C MET A 1 3.49 12.04 23.43
N TRP A 2 4.35 12.17 22.41
CA TRP A 2 4.38 11.21 21.29
C TRP A 2 4.91 9.87 21.81
N ASN A 3 4.15 8.80 21.59
CA ASN A 3 4.40 7.49 22.18
C ASN A 3 5.68 6.90 21.58
N PHE A 4 6.65 6.51 22.40
CA PHE A 4 7.95 5.96 21.99
C PHE A 4 7.80 4.76 21.02
N ASN A 5 6.70 4.01 21.17
CA ASN A 5 6.31 2.91 20.28
C ASN A 5 5.98 3.36 18.83
N PHE A 6 5.52 4.59 18.62
CA PHE A 6 5.20 5.14 17.29
C PHE A 6 6.48 5.47 16.50
N ILE A 7 7.50 6.00 17.18
CA ILE A 7 8.81 6.27 16.58
C ILE A 7 9.52 4.95 16.26
N LEU A 8 9.44 3.96 17.15
CA LEU A 8 9.95 2.62 16.89
C LEU A 8 9.28 1.99 15.65
N CYS A 9 7.96 2.11 15.50
CA CYS A 9 7.27 1.55 14.33
C CYS A 9 7.68 2.24 13.02
N LEU A 10 7.83 3.58 13.00
CA LEU A 10 8.36 4.30 11.84
C LEU A 10 9.82 3.90 11.53
N PHE A 11 10.62 3.64 12.57
CA PHE A 11 12.01 3.20 12.44
C PHE A 11 12.09 1.77 11.91
N PHE A 12 11.31 0.83 12.45
CA PHE A 12 11.26 -0.55 11.97
C PHE A 12 10.64 -0.63 10.57
N ILE A 13 9.62 0.16 10.23
CA ILE A 13 9.11 0.22 8.85
C ILE A 13 10.16 0.80 7.89
N SER A 14 10.89 1.84 8.30
CA SER A 14 11.97 2.44 7.50
C SER A 14 13.13 1.46 7.28
N VAL A 15 13.54 0.75 8.34
CA VAL A 15 14.65 -0.19 8.32
C VAL A 15 14.26 -1.49 7.60
N SER A 16 13.09 -2.06 7.87
CA SER A 16 12.62 -3.29 7.21
C SER A 16 12.38 -3.09 5.71
N VAL A 17 11.89 -1.93 5.27
CA VAL A 17 11.71 -1.63 3.84
C VAL A 17 13.05 -1.38 3.13
N SER A 18 14.05 -0.82 3.83
CA SER A 18 15.37 -0.57 3.24
C SER A 18 16.29 -1.80 3.23
N TYR A 19 16.06 -2.78 4.14
CA TYR A 19 16.95 -3.95 4.31
C TYR A 19 16.42 -5.27 3.71
N TYR A 20 15.10 -5.42 3.51
CA TYR A 20 14.50 -6.69 3.03
C TYR A 20 13.96 -6.67 1.60
N VAL A 21 14.25 -5.62 0.82
CA VAL A 21 14.00 -5.63 -0.63
C VAL A 21 15.29 -5.79 -1.45
N PRO A 22 16.19 -6.77 -1.18
CA PRO A 22 17.18 -7.16 -2.17
C PRO A 22 16.60 -8.27 -3.06
N HIS A 23 16.52 -7.99 -4.35
CA HIS A 23 16.64 -8.92 -5.46
C HIS A 23 15.84 -10.24 -5.40
N ARG A 24 14.88 -10.37 -6.35
CA ARG A 24 14.16 -11.59 -6.78
C ARG A 24 12.83 -11.85 -6.08
N PHE A 25 11.87 -10.94 -6.22
CA PHE A 25 10.47 -11.37 -6.24
C PHE A 25 10.15 -11.89 -7.65
N PRO A 26 9.65 -13.12 -7.81
CA PRO A 26 9.16 -13.59 -9.10
C PRO A 26 7.97 -12.75 -9.56
N THR A 27 7.86 -12.54 -10.87
CA THR A 27 6.75 -11.79 -11.46
C THR A 27 5.39 -12.37 -11.06
N GLY A 28 4.50 -11.49 -10.61
CA GLY A 28 3.16 -11.79 -10.11
C GLY A 28 3.10 -11.92 -8.58
N TYR A 29 4.23 -11.98 -7.86
CA TYR A 29 4.21 -12.05 -6.39
C TYR A 29 3.72 -10.74 -5.77
N ILE A 30 4.18 -9.60 -6.29
CA ILE A 30 3.82 -8.27 -5.77
C ILE A 30 2.32 -8.04 -5.97
N THR A 31 1.80 -8.34 -7.17
CA THR A 31 0.38 -8.23 -7.48
C THR A 31 -0.47 -9.08 -6.55
N LYS A 32 -0.14 -10.38 -6.40
CA LYS A 32 -0.87 -11.29 -5.51
C LYS A 32 -0.88 -10.80 -4.07
N TYR A 33 0.27 -10.36 -3.58
CA TYR A 33 0.41 -9.88 -2.21
C TYR A 33 -0.42 -8.59 -1.99
N MET A 34 -0.37 -7.65 -2.93
CA MET A 34 -1.11 -6.40 -2.85
C MET A 34 -2.64 -6.62 -2.91
N LEU A 35 -3.10 -7.59 -3.71
CA LEU A 35 -4.49 -8.05 -3.71
C LEU A 35 -4.89 -8.65 -2.36
N SER A 36 -4.05 -9.55 -1.81
CA SER A 36 -4.29 -10.15 -0.50
C SER A 36 -4.39 -9.11 0.62
N LEU A 37 -3.54 -8.07 0.59
CA LEU A 37 -3.64 -6.95 1.53
C LEU A 37 -4.95 -6.16 1.33
N HIS A 38 -5.29 -5.84 0.07
CA HIS A 38 -6.54 -5.15 -0.24
C HIS A 38 -7.76 -5.91 0.31
N ASP A 39 -7.85 -7.20 0.01
CA ASP A 39 -8.96 -8.06 0.43
C ASP A 39 -9.01 -8.24 1.94
N THR A 40 -7.86 -8.32 2.61
CA THR A 40 -7.78 -8.38 4.07
C THR A 40 -8.38 -7.14 4.71
N ILE A 41 -7.97 -5.94 4.27
CA ILE A 41 -8.50 -4.68 4.80
C ILE A 41 -10.01 -4.57 4.54
N VAL A 42 -10.48 -4.94 3.34
CA VAL A 42 -11.91 -4.97 3.00
C VAL A 42 -12.68 -5.95 3.89
N SER A 43 -12.11 -7.12 4.18
CA SER A 43 -12.73 -8.13 5.05
C SER A 43 -12.83 -7.66 6.50
N GLU A 44 -11.81 -6.96 7.00
CA GLU A 44 -11.79 -6.36 8.33
C GLU A 44 -12.87 -5.27 8.47
N ILE A 45 -12.98 -4.36 7.50
CA ILE A 45 -14.02 -3.31 7.44
C ILE A 45 -15.43 -3.93 7.38
N ASN A 46 -15.61 -4.97 6.58
CA ASN A 46 -16.89 -5.66 6.45
C ASN A 46 -17.17 -6.64 7.60
N PHE A 47 -16.39 -6.60 8.68
CA PHE A 47 -16.57 -7.40 9.90
C PHE A 47 -16.45 -8.92 9.74
N LYS A 48 -16.00 -9.40 8.57
CA LYS A 48 -15.83 -10.82 8.27
C LYS A 48 -14.60 -11.42 8.95
N ARG A 49 -13.66 -10.57 9.37
CA ARG A 49 -12.44 -10.96 10.08
C ARG A 49 -12.33 -10.18 11.40
N PRO A 50 -12.15 -10.85 12.56
CA PRO A 50 -11.82 -10.16 13.79
C PRO A 50 -10.47 -9.45 13.66
N THR A 51 -10.40 -8.17 14.02
CA THR A 51 -9.16 -7.41 13.98
C THR A 51 -9.07 -6.45 15.16
N ASN A 52 -7.85 -6.14 15.55
CA ASN A 52 -7.56 -5.08 16.52
C ASN A 52 -6.97 -3.87 15.78
N LEU A 53 -6.93 -2.72 16.46
CA LEU A 53 -6.42 -1.47 15.89
C LEU A 53 -5.01 -1.61 15.30
N HIS A 54 -4.14 -2.33 16.02
CA HIS A 54 -2.76 -2.52 15.62
C HIS A 54 -2.66 -3.26 14.28
N ASN A 55 -3.30 -4.42 14.15
CA ASN A 55 -3.29 -5.22 12.93
C ASN A 55 -3.90 -4.46 11.74
N PHE A 56 -5.05 -3.81 11.96
CA PHE A 56 -5.69 -3.00 10.92
C PHE A 56 -4.76 -1.89 10.41
N THR A 57 -4.10 -1.18 11.33
CA THR A 57 -3.15 -0.12 10.99
C THR A 57 -1.89 -0.68 10.31
N CYS A 58 -1.40 -1.86 10.72
CA CYS A 58 -0.29 -2.54 10.08
C CYS A 58 -0.59 -2.86 8.62
N HIS A 59 -1.73 -3.48 8.30
CA HIS A 59 -2.10 -3.80 6.92
C HIS A 59 -2.19 -2.54 6.03
N ILE A 60 -2.77 -1.44 6.54
CA ILE A 60 -2.82 -0.16 5.81
C ILE A 60 -1.41 0.41 5.57
N ASN A 61 -0.52 0.33 6.57
CA ASN A 61 0.85 0.83 6.44
C ASN A 61 1.69 0.00 5.48
N GLU A 62 1.55 -1.32 5.51
CA GLU A 62 2.16 -2.21 4.53
C GLU A 62 1.69 -1.83 3.13
N PHE A 63 0.37 -1.72 2.91
CA PHE A 63 -0.19 -1.28 1.64
C PHE A 63 0.41 0.06 1.19
N ASN A 64 0.52 1.04 2.10
CA ASN A 64 1.15 2.33 1.83
C ASN A 64 2.63 2.21 1.43
N ASN A 65 3.38 1.27 1.99
CA ASN A 65 4.78 1.04 1.62
C ASN A 65 4.87 0.43 0.22
N TYR A 66 4.00 -0.52 -0.14
CA TYR A 66 3.94 -1.05 -1.50
C TYR A 66 3.65 0.03 -2.53
N VAL A 67 2.68 0.91 -2.27
CA VAL A 67 2.38 2.03 -3.17
C VAL A 67 3.57 3.00 -3.26
N ARG A 68 4.33 3.23 -2.18
CA ARG A 68 5.57 4.03 -2.26
C ARG A 68 6.61 3.36 -3.16
N ASN A 69 6.83 2.06 -3.03
CA ASN A 69 7.79 1.34 -3.86
C ASN A 69 7.35 1.32 -5.33
N LEU A 70 6.05 1.20 -5.61
CA LEU A 70 5.48 1.38 -6.94
C LEU A 70 5.81 2.77 -7.50
N ILE A 71 5.61 3.83 -6.72
CA ILE A 71 5.96 5.20 -7.14
C ILE A 71 7.46 5.32 -7.40
N SER A 72 8.30 4.83 -6.48
CA SER A 72 9.76 4.89 -6.60
C SER A 72 10.27 4.16 -7.84
N SER A 73 9.62 3.07 -8.27
CA SER A 73 10.01 2.33 -9.48
C SER A 73 9.89 3.09 -10.80
N TYR A 74 9.19 4.23 -10.82
CA TYR A 74 9.18 5.14 -11.96
C TYR A 74 10.42 6.04 -12.03
N TYR A 75 11.26 6.04 -11.01
CA TYR A 75 12.46 6.87 -10.92
C TYR A 75 13.74 6.06 -10.69
N ASP A 76 13.63 4.84 -10.16
CA ASP A 76 14.77 4.03 -9.72
C ASP A 76 14.64 2.59 -10.22
N ASP A 77 15.65 2.13 -10.97
CA ASP A 77 15.70 0.82 -11.60
C ASP A 77 15.88 -0.33 -10.59
N VAL A 78 16.32 -0.04 -9.36
CA VAL A 78 16.36 -1.04 -8.27
C VAL A 78 14.97 -1.64 -8.01
N PHE A 79 13.90 -0.89 -8.31
CA PHE A 79 12.52 -1.31 -8.11
C PHE A 79 11.81 -1.72 -9.42
N VAL A 80 12.53 -2.06 -10.50
CA VAL A 80 11.94 -2.39 -11.82
C VAL A 80 10.79 -3.41 -11.77
N GLN A 81 10.86 -4.39 -10.86
CA GLN A 81 9.81 -5.40 -10.69
C GLN A 81 8.43 -4.78 -10.33
N TYR A 82 8.43 -3.72 -9.51
CA TYR A 82 7.22 -2.99 -9.16
C TYR A 82 6.63 -2.28 -10.38
N ARG A 83 7.49 -1.73 -11.25
CA ARG A 83 7.08 -1.06 -12.49
C ARG A 83 6.43 -2.04 -13.47
N LEU A 84 7.01 -3.23 -13.63
CA LEU A 84 6.47 -4.28 -14.51
C LEU A 84 5.05 -4.70 -14.14
N GLU A 85 4.76 -4.82 -12.84
CA GLU A 85 3.44 -5.25 -12.34
C GLU A 85 2.48 -4.09 -12.04
N ALA A 86 2.92 -2.83 -12.20
CA ALA A 86 2.12 -1.66 -11.88
C ALA A 86 0.81 -1.59 -12.70
N ASN A 87 0.85 -2.08 -13.94
CA ASN A 87 -0.33 -2.10 -14.80
C ASN A 87 -1.40 -3.05 -14.27
N ASP A 88 -1.02 -4.30 -13.99
CA ASP A 88 -1.88 -5.36 -13.46
C ASP A 88 -2.54 -4.93 -12.14
N ILE A 89 -1.73 -4.38 -11.22
CA ILE A 89 -2.23 -3.88 -9.93
C ILE A 89 -3.29 -2.79 -10.12
N ALA A 90 -3.04 -1.85 -11.03
CA ALA A 90 -3.96 -0.76 -11.29
C ALA A 90 -5.22 -1.21 -12.05
N GLU A 91 -5.16 -2.27 -12.84
CA GLU A 91 -6.34 -2.86 -13.47
C GLU A 91 -7.21 -3.62 -12.47
N LEU A 92 -6.58 -4.43 -11.60
CA LEU A 92 -7.30 -5.27 -10.65
C LEU A 92 -7.85 -4.50 -9.46
N ILE A 93 -7.10 -3.52 -8.92
CA ILE A 93 -7.48 -2.79 -7.71
C ILE A 93 -8.05 -1.40 -8.03
N ARG A 94 -7.80 -0.81 -9.22
CA ARG A 94 -8.25 0.52 -9.69
C ARG A 94 -8.06 1.69 -8.71
N LYS A 95 -8.90 1.78 -7.69
CA LYS A 95 -8.78 2.62 -6.50
C LYS A 95 -9.15 1.74 -5.31
N PRO A 96 -8.28 1.57 -4.29
CA PRO A 96 -8.56 0.69 -3.16
C PRO A 96 -9.89 1.08 -2.51
N LYS A 97 -10.90 0.21 -2.61
CA LYS A 97 -12.28 0.49 -2.19
C LYS A 97 -12.37 1.13 -0.80
N TRP A 98 -11.58 0.64 0.14
CA TRP A 98 -11.56 1.05 1.54
C TRP A 98 -11.17 2.52 1.77
N ILE A 99 -10.42 3.17 0.87
CA ILE A 99 -10.13 4.62 1.02
C ILE A 99 -11.37 5.48 0.79
N SER A 100 -12.36 4.96 0.05
CA SER A 100 -13.61 5.66 -0.23
C SER A 100 -14.62 5.55 0.90
N TYR A 101 -14.40 4.67 1.89
CA TYR A 101 -15.37 4.48 2.96
C TYR A 101 -15.49 5.71 3.84
N LYS A 102 -14.42 6.52 3.97
CA LYS A 102 -14.28 7.81 4.71
C LYS A 102 -14.71 7.81 6.18
N ASP A 103 -15.58 6.90 6.57
CA ASP A 103 -16.11 6.69 7.90
C ASP A 103 -15.85 5.24 8.32
N PHE A 104 -15.06 5.11 9.38
CA PHE A 104 -14.73 3.85 10.03
C PHE A 104 -15.42 3.76 11.41
N SER A 105 -16.47 4.55 11.65
CA SER A 105 -17.30 4.54 12.86
C SER A 105 -17.79 3.15 13.20
N ALA A 106 -18.15 2.36 12.20
CA ALA A 106 -18.61 1.00 12.41
C ALA A 106 -17.52 0.10 13.05
N LEU A 107 -16.25 0.26 12.65
CA LEU A 107 -15.11 -0.42 13.29
C LEU A 107 -14.86 0.12 14.70
N ARG A 108 -14.91 1.45 14.85
CA ARG A 108 -14.77 2.14 16.13
C ARG A 108 -15.76 1.60 17.16
N ASP A 109 -17.03 1.53 16.80
CA ASP A 109 -18.12 1.17 17.70
C ASP A 109 -18.08 -0.32 18.04
N LYS A 110 -17.74 -1.19 17.07
CA LYS A 110 -17.65 -2.63 17.29
C LYS A 110 -16.50 -3.02 18.21
N TYR A 111 -15.34 -2.37 18.06
CA TYR A 111 -14.11 -2.74 18.76
C TYR A 111 -13.73 -1.74 19.87
N GLU A 112 -14.63 -0.81 20.17
CA GLU A 112 -14.48 0.21 21.22
C GLU A 112 -13.18 1.04 21.08
N TRP A 113 -12.76 1.33 19.84
CA TRP A 113 -11.59 2.17 19.59
C TRP A 113 -11.90 3.62 19.95
N ASN A 114 -10.95 4.32 20.58
CA ASN A 114 -11.17 5.72 20.97
C ASN A 114 -10.89 6.68 19.80
N GLU A 115 -11.22 7.96 19.97
CA GLU A 115 -11.00 8.98 18.92
C GLU A 115 -9.53 9.17 18.54
N TYR A 116 -8.60 8.99 19.49
CA TYR A 116 -7.17 9.10 19.22
C TYR A 116 -6.69 7.97 18.30
N ASP A 117 -7.16 6.76 18.54
CA ASP A 117 -6.90 5.58 17.73
C ASP A 117 -7.44 5.77 16.30
N MET A 118 -8.67 6.29 16.18
CA MET A 118 -9.28 6.62 14.89
C MET A 118 -8.52 7.68 14.11
N LYS A 119 -7.90 8.66 14.81
CA LYS A 119 -7.05 9.66 14.16
C LYS A 119 -5.83 9.04 13.48
N GLY A 120 -5.25 7.99 14.07
CA GLY A 120 -4.15 7.24 13.49
C GLY A 120 -4.56 6.52 12.19
N VAL A 121 -5.69 5.83 12.23
CA VAL A 121 -6.28 5.15 11.07
C VAL A 121 -6.59 6.14 9.96
N ASN A 122 -7.27 7.25 10.27
CA ASN A 122 -7.63 8.26 9.28
C ASN A 122 -6.39 8.85 8.59
N ARG A 123 -5.33 9.15 9.35
CA ARG A 123 -4.05 9.59 8.78
C ARG A 123 -3.44 8.57 7.83
N ALA A 124 -3.49 7.29 8.19
CA ALA A 124 -2.94 6.23 7.37
C ALA A 124 -3.70 6.08 6.04
N VAL A 125 -5.02 6.22 6.08
CA VAL A 125 -5.92 6.19 4.91
C VAL A 125 -5.75 7.42 4.02
N GLU A 126 -5.67 8.63 4.60
CA GLU A 126 -5.37 9.87 3.87
C GLU A 126 -4.02 9.75 3.13
N LYS A 127 -3.02 9.15 3.79
CA LYS A 127 -1.74 8.86 3.17
C LYS A 127 -1.87 7.90 1.99
N THR A 128 -2.74 6.88 2.10
CA THR A 128 -3.04 5.99 0.98
C THR A 128 -3.67 6.73 -0.18
N GLU A 129 -4.66 7.58 0.06
CA GLU A 129 -5.31 8.36 -1.00
C GLU A 129 -4.32 9.27 -1.72
N SER A 130 -3.45 9.97 -0.96
CA SER A 130 -2.39 10.81 -1.53
C SER A 130 -1.40 10.00 -2.38
N LEU A 131 -0.90 8.88 -1.86
CA LEU A 131 0.04 8.01 -2.58
C LEU A 131 -0.61 7.42 -3.83
N TRP A 132 -1.85 6.93 -3.73
CA TRP A 132 -2.56 6.36 -4.85
C TRP A 132 -2.78 7.37 -5.98
N GLY A 133 -3.15 8.60 -5.64
CA GLY A 133 -3.29 9.69 -6.62
C GLY A 133 -1.97 9.99 -7.34
N ARG A 134 -0.85 10.03 -6.61
CA ARG A 134 0.48 10.19 -7.22
C ARG A 134 0.83 9.05 -8.16
N PHE A 135 0.58 7.81 -7.74
CA PHE A 135 0.81 6.62 -8.55
C PHE A 135 0.01 6.68 -9.87
N GLN A 136 -1.29 6.99 -9.82
CA GLN A 136 -2.13 7.09 -11.00
C GLN A 136 -1.64 8.17 -11.98
N ASN A 137 -1.24 9.34 -11.45
CA ASN A 137 -0.67 10.41 -12.27
C ASN A 137 0.64 10.00 -12.97
N LEU A 138 1.51 9.26 -12.28
CA LEU A 138 2.75 8.77 -12.87
C LEU A 138 2.53 7.67 -13.90
N LYS A 139 1.61 6.74 -13.62
CA LYS A 139 1.20 5.71 -14.58
C LYS A 139 0.66 6.36 -15.85
N ALA A 140 -0.25 7.34 -15.74
CA ALA A 140 -0.81 8.02 -16.91
C ALA A 140 0.24 8.73 -17.77
N LYS A 141 1.21 9.42 -17.14
CA LYS A 141 2.31 10.09 -17.84
C LYS A 141 3.27 9.12 -18.52
N ASN A 142 3.54 7.97 -17.89
CA ASN A 142 4.46 7.00 -18.48
C ASN A 142 3.78 6.07 -19.49
N ILE A 143 2.46 5.87 -19.46
CA ILE A 143 1.74 5.17 -20.54
C ILE A 143 1.86 5.93 -21.87
N SER A 144 1.93 7.27 -21.86
CA SER A 144 2.20 8.05 -23.08
C SER A 144 3.63 7.92 -23.62
N HIS A 145 4.52 7.32 -22.84
CA HIS A 145 5.86 6.92 -23.28
C HIS A 145 5.85 5.40 -23.31
N ASN A 146 5.29 4.82 -24.39
CA ASN A 146 5.25 3.38 -24.62
C ASN A 146 6.49 2.71 -24.03
N PHE A 147 6.34 2.02 -22.90
CA PHE A 147 7.28 1.00 -22.50
C PHE A 147 7.08 -0.11 -23.51
N SER A 148 7.75 0.00 -24.66
CA SER A 148 7.80 -1.11 -25.58
C SER A 148 8.38 -2.27 -24.80
N THR A 149 7.69 -3.40 -24.88
CA THR A 149 8.13 -4.71 -24.42
C THR A 149 9.47 -5.16 -25.03
N GLU A 150 10.14 -4.31 -25.82
CA GLU A 150 11.40 -4.56 -26.52
C GLU A 150 12.65 -4.23 -25.71
N GLU A 151 12.57 -3.49 -24.60
CA GLU A 151 13.75 -3.25 -23.74
C GLU A 151 14.11 -4.45 -22.83
N PHE A 152 13.37 -5.56 -22.89
CA PHE A 152 13.49 -6.68 -21.93
C PHE A 152 14.20 -7.95 -22.44
N TYR A 153 14.73 -7.95 -23.67
CA TYR A 153 15.58 -9.05 -24.14
C TYR A 153 16.91 -8.52 -24.69
N PRO A 154 18.04 -8.66 -23.96
CA PRO A 154 19.32 -8.66 -24.63
C PRO A 154 19.39 -9.95 -25.46
N GLY A 155 19.44 -9.79 -26.78
CA GLY A 155 19.97 -10.84 -27.66
C GLY A 155 21.45 -11.06 -27.41
#